data_AF-A0A9D5D653-F1
#
_entry.id   AF-A0A9D5D653-F1
#
_cell.length_a   1.000
_cell.length_b   1.000
_cell.length_c   1.000
_cell.angle_alpha   90.00
_cell.angle_beta   90.00
_cell.angle_gamma   90.00
#
_symmetry.space_group_name_H-M   'P 1'
#
loop_
_entity.id
_entity.type
_entity.pdbx_description
1 polymer ?
#
loop_
_entity_poly.entity_id
_entity_poly.type
_entity_poly.pdbx_seq_one_letter_code
_entity_poly.pdbx_strand_id
1 'polypeptide(L)'
;MEMMKERFAKLLLGEDMSGSGKGVSSALALSNAITNLAASVFGEQGRLEPMSAERKSRWRREVDWLLSVTDHIVEFVASNQVGKDGTNMEIMITQQRKDLHMNIPALRKLDAMLIEYLDNFKDQNEFWYVSRDASEAEKGGAQRKDDKWWLPTVKVPQNGLSDASKKWLQYQKDLVHQVLKAAMAINANVLMEMEIPDAYIESLPKNGRASLGDSLYKSITVDHFDPEEFLSSIDLSSEHKILDLKNKIEASVVIWKRKMHNKDCKSPWGSAVSMEKREQFEDRAETILLMLKHRFPGIPQSSLDISKIQYNKDVGQSILESYSRVIESLGYTVMSRIDDVLYADSIARDPSLEQSKKRLSLNVEPVKVLDPQVEIEKLNNMEGAQCLTLSDFMGWQEDQEAEVKSKSAAGNFVDMLHDSKLSKLSNIVTNKKVSYIEKLGNLGGMRSPTARH
;
A
#
# COMPACT_ATOMS: atom_id res chain seq x y z
N MET A 1 -22.81 15.26 -17.69
CA MET A 1 -23.77 15.74 -16.69
C MET A 1 -24.60 14.62 -16.10
N GLU A 2 -25.54 13.98 -16.80
CA GLU A 2 -26.50 13.07 -16.13
C GLU A 2 -25.87 11.90 -15.36
N MET A 3 -24.88 11.17 -15.91
CA MET A 3 -24.16 10.11 -15.17
C MET A 3 -23.49 10.63 -13.88
N MET A 4 -22.97 11.86 -13.89
CA MET A 4 -22.36 12.50 -12.72
C MET A 4 -23.43 12.84 -11.67
N LYS A 5 -24.59 13.39 -12.09
CA LYS A 5 -25.74 13.62 -11.20
C LYS A 5 -26.20 12.32 -10.56
N GLU A 6 -26.33 11.24 -11.34
CA GLU A 6 -26.74 9.93 -10.86
C GLU A 6 -25.74 9.37 -9.83
N ARG A 7 -24.44 9.50 -10.10
CA ARG A 7 -23.37 9.07 -9.18
C ARG A 7 -23.45 9.82 -7.84
N PHE A 8 -23.53 11.15 -7.87
CA PHE A 8 -23.63 11.95 -6.65
C PHE A 8 -24.98 11.80 -5.93
N ALA A 9 -26.09 11.61 -6.65
CA ALA A 9 -27.39 11.32 -6.02
C ALA A 9 -27.37 10.01 -5.21
N LYS A 10 -26.75 8.95 -5.73
CA LYS A 10 -26.57 7.67 -4.99
C LYS A 10 -25.68 7.82 -3.76
N LEU A 11 -24.65 8.68 -3.82
CA LEU A 11 -23.80 9.01 -2.67
C LEU A 11 -24.55 9.81 -1.60
N LEU A 12 -25.38 10.78 -2.00
CA LEU A 12 -26.23 11.58 -1.10
C LEU A 12 -27.34 10.75 -0.42
N LEU A 13 -27.80 9.68 -1.07
CA LEU A 13 -28.73 8.70 -0.49
C LEU A 13 -28.04 7.73 0.51
N GLY A 14 -26.70 7.70 0.58
CA GLY A 14 -25.97 6.79 1.46
C GLY A 14 -26.30 5.32 1.19
N GLU A 15 -26.44 4.94 -0.08
CA GLU A 15 -26.89 3.60 -0.53
C GLU A 15 -28.35 3.24 -0.19
N ASP A 16 -29.08 4.03 0.61
CA ASP A 16 -30.52 3.87 0.86
C ASP A 16 -31.36 4.42 -0.31
N MET A 17 -31.51 3.58 -1.34
CA MET A 17 -32.32 3.86 -2.51
C MET A 17 -33.83 4.02 -2.23
N SER A 18 -34.30 3.80 -0.99
CA SER A 18 -35.68 4.12 -0.60
C SER A 18 -35.88 5.59 -0.20
N GLY A 19 -34.79 6.32 0.05
CA GLY A 19 -34.84 7.71 0.54
C GLY A 19 -35.28 7.85 2.00
N SER A 20 -35.26 6.77 2.78
CA SER A 20 -35.68 6.78 4.19
C SER A 20 -34.67 7.43 5.15
N GLY A 21 -33.47 7.76 4.66
CA GLY A 21 -32.39 8.37 5.44
C GLY A 21 -31.67 7.39 6.37
N LYS A 22 -31.80 6.07 6.13
CA LYS A 22 -31.22 4.99 6.95
C LYS A 22 -29.98 4.36 6.30
N GLY A 23 -29.36 5.09 5.39
CA GLY A 23 -28.15 4.70 4.66
C GLY A 23 -26.87 4.78 5.50
N VAL A 24 -25.75 4.50 4.85
CA VAL A 24 -24.40 4.63 5.41
C VAL A 24 -23.93 6.09 5.44
N SER A 25 -22.82 6.37 6.14
CA SER A 25 -22.18 7.69 6.12
C SER A 25 -21.70 8.04 4.70
N SER A 26 -21.65 9.33 4.35
CA SER A 26 -21.12 9.77 3.05
C SER A 26 -19.66 9.35 2.84
N ALA A 27 -18.89 9.20 3.93
CA ALA A 27 -17.54 8.64 3.93
C ALA A 27 -17.57 7.16 3.46
N LEU A 28 -18.36 6.30 4.11
CA LEU A 28 -18.47 4.90 3.73
C LEU A 28 -19.08 4.72 2.32
N ALA A 29 -20.08 5.52 1.95
CA ALA A 29 -20.63 5.54 0.59
C ALA A 29 -19.56 5.87 -0.47
N LEU A 30 -18.64 6.80 -0.18
CA LEU A 30 -17.51 7.11 -1.07
C LEU A 30 -16.49 5.97 -1.12
N SER A 31 -16.14 5.35 0.02
CA SER A 31 -15.25 4.17 0.07
C SER A 31 -15.81 2.99 -0.73
N ASN A 32 -17.11 2.70 -0.55
CA ASN A 32 -17.83 1.69 -1.32
C ASN A 32 -17.88 2.06 -2.81
N ALA A 33 -18.14 3.31 -3.16
CA ALA A 33 -18.18 3.76 -4.55
C ALA A 33 -16.81 3.66 -5.24
N ILE A 34 -15.70 3.98 -4.57
CA ILE A 34 -14.33 3.81 -5.07
C ILE A 34 -14.02 2.32 -5.24
N THR A 35 -14.30 1.50 -4.23
CA THR A 35 -14.07 0.05 -4.25
C THR A 35 -14.87 -0.65 -5.36
N ASN A 36 -16.16 -0.31 -5.52
CA ASN A 36 -17.04 -0.86 -6.56
C ASN A 36 -16.67 -0.39 -7.97
N LEU A 37 -16.15 0.84 -8.13
CA LEU A 37 -15.61 1.31 -9.41
C LEU A 37 -14.36 0.52 -9.80
N ALA A 38 -13.43 0.33 -8.86
CA ALA A 38 -12.22 -0.46 -9.10
C ALA A 38 -12.56 -1.92 -9.44
N ALA A 39 -13.47 -2.55 -8.70
CA ALA A 39 -13.97 -3.88 -9.03
C ALA A 39 -14.60 -3.94 -10.44
N SER A 40 -15.42 -2.95 -10.81
CA SER A 40 -16.06 -2.89 -12.13
C SER A 40 -15.09 -2.63 -13.30
N VAL A 41 -13.92 -2.03 -13.08
CA VAL A 41 -12.99 -1.65 -14.16
C VAL A 41 -11.72 -2.51 -14.20
N PHE A 42 -11.29 -3.07 -13.06
CA PHE A 42 -10.12 -3.94 -12.96
C PHE A 42 -10.46 -5.42 -12.73
N GLY A 43 -11.70 -5.78 -12.38
CA GLY A 43 -12.12 -7.19 -12.27
C GLY A 43 -11.98 -7.97 -13.57
N GLU A 44 -12.03 -7.28 -14.72
CA GLU A 44 -11.75 -7.83 -16.05
C GLU A 44 -10.24 -7.93 -16.38
N GLN A 45 -9.34 -7.46 -15.51
CA GLN A 45 -7.88 -7.48 -15.74
C GLN A 45 -7.28 -8.87 -15.44
N GLY A 46 -7.79 -9.89 -16.12
CA GLY A 46 -7.32 -11.27 -16.02
C GLY A 46 -5.96 -11.55 -16.67
N ARG A 47 -5.33 -10.53 -17.27
CA ARG A 47 -4.17 -10.65 -18.19
C ARG A 47 -3.21 -9.46 -18.06
N LEU A 48 -1.97 -9.68 -18.49
CA LEU A 48 -1.02 -8.61 -18.83
C LEU A 48 -1.27 -8.15 -20.27
N GLU A 49 -2.19 -7.20 -20.41
CA GLU A 49 -2.50 -6.53 -21.67
C GLU A 49 -2.97 -5.10 -21.36
N PRO A 50 -2.72 -4.12 -22.25
CA PRO A 50 -3.18 -2.74 -22.07
C PRO A 50 -4.69 -2.67 -21.83
N MET A 51 -5.12 -1.88 -20.84
CA MET A 51 -6.56 -1.68 -20.63
C MET A 51 -7.20 -1.02 -21.87
N SER A 52 -8.45 -1.39 -22.18
CA SER A 52 -9.18 -0.76 -23.29
C SER A 52 -9.31 0.75 -23.07
N ALA A 53 -9.28 1.53 -24.16
CA ALA A 53 -9.36 3.00 -24.10
C ALA A 53 -10.64 3.47 -23.38
N GLU A 54 -11.74 2.72 -23.53
CA GLU A 54 -12.98 2.93 -22.79
C GLU A 54 -12.81 2.70 -21.28
N ARG A 55 -12.25 1.56 -20.85
CA ARG A 55 -12.00 1.26 -19.43
C ARG A 55 -11.07 2.31 -18.78
N LYS A 56 -10.01 2.73 -19.47
CA LYS A 56 -9.13 3.83 -19.03
C LYS A 56 -9.87 5.17 -18.90
N SER A 57 -10.64 5.54 -19.93
CA SER A 57 -11.41 6.80 -19.94
C SER A 57 -12.52 6.80 -18.88
N ARG A 58 -13.11 5.65 -18.60
CA ARG A 58 -14.11 5.45 -17.54
C ARG A 58 -13.49 5.56 -16.15
N TRP A 59 -12.40 4.82 -15.89
CA TRP A 59 -11.66 4.88 -14.63
C TRP A 59 -11.24 6.31 -14.28
N ARG A 60 -10.41 6.93 -15.13
CA ARG A 60 -9.87 8.28 -14.90
C ARG A 60 -10.98 9.31 -14.62
N ARG A 61 -12.12 9.20 -15.32
CA ARG A 61 -13.26 10.12 -15.21
C ARG A 61 -14.12 9.88 -13.97
N GLU A 62 -14.50 8.64 -13.68
CA GLU A 62 -15.35 8.34 -12.51
C GLU A 62 -14.55 8.44 -11.20
N VAL A 63 -13.24 8.13 -11.19
CA VAL A 63 -12.36 8.40 -10.04
C VAL A 63 -12.23 9.89 -9.79
N ASP A 64 -11.97 10.70 -10.82
CA ASP A 64 -11.82 12.15 -10.66
C ASP A 64 -13.06 12.80 -10.03
N TRP A 65 -14.27 12.35 -10.39
CA TRP A 65 -15.51 12.76 -9.73
C TRP A 65 -15.53 12.39 -8.24
N LEU A 66 -15.12 11.16 -7.88
CA LEU A 66 -15.09 10.70 -6.49
C LEU A 66 -14.01 11.42 -5.66
N LEU A 67 -12.85 11.74 -6.27
CA LEU A 67 -11.75 12.46 -5.62
C LEU A 67 -12.00 13.97 -5.49
N SER A 68 -12.82 14.58 -6.34
CA SER A 68 -13.09 16.05 -6.33
C SER A 68 -13.59 16.60 -4.99
N VAL A 69 -14.17 15.75 -4.14
CA VAL A 69 -14.57 16.11 -2.76
C VAL A 69 -13.35 16.55 -1.92
N THR A 70 -12.15 16.01 -2.19
CA THR A 70 -10.91 16.35 -1.47
C THR A 70 -10.37 17.75 -1.76
N ASP A 71 -10.78 18.37 -2.88
CA ASP A 71 -10.44 19.76 -3.20
C ASP A 71 -11.25 20.76 -2.35
N HIS A 72 -12.31 20.29 -1.69
CA HIS A 72 -13.18 21.07 -0.81
C HIS A 72 -12.96 20.81 0.69
N ILE A 73 -12.07 19.87 1.06
CA ILE A 73 -11.73 19.59 2.47
C ILE A 73 -10.52 20.45 2.85
N VAL A 74 -10.79 21.51 3.61
CA VAL A 74 -9.82 22.58 3.94
C VAL A 74 -9.64 22.79 5.45
N GLU A 75 -8.42 23.15 5.82
CA GLU A 75 -8.07 23.75 7.11
C GLU A 75 -8.14 25.28 7.01
N PHE A 76 -8.58 25.94 8.08
CA PHE A 76 -8.52 27.40 8.21
C PHE A 76 -7.24 27.81 8.92
N VAL A 77 -6.32 28.43 8.20
CA VAL A 77 -4.97 28.79 8.68
C VAL A 77 -4.87 30.32 8.80
N ALA A 78 -4.29 30.80 9.90
CA ALA A 78 -4.02 32.22 10.08
C ALA A 78 -2.86 32.67 9.18
N SER A 79 -3.03 33.81 8.51
CA SER A 79 -2.06 34.36 7.55
C SER A 79 -2.09 35.89 7.57
N ASN A 80 -1.07 36.51 6.96
CA ASN A 80 -0.96 37.97 6.85
C ASN A 80 -1.12 38.40 5.39
N GLN A 81 -2.05 39.31 5.13
CA GLN A 81 -2.21 39.97 3.84
C GLN A 81 -1.74 41.42 3.92
N VAL A 82 -0.89 41.83 2.98
CA VAL A 82 -0.51 43.24 2.82
C VAL A 82 -1.51 43.91 1.87
N GLY A 83 -2.18 44.95 2.36
CA GLY A 83 -3.04 45.80 1.53
C GLY A 83 -2.22 46.61 0.51
N LYS A 84 -2.88 47.13 -0.53
CA LYS A 84 -2.23 47.98 -1.55
C LYS A 84 -1.55 49.24 -0.95
N ASP A 85 -2.05 49.68 0.20
CA ASP A 85 -1.60 50.86 0.93
C ASP A 85 -0.46 50.54 1.93
N GLY A 86 0.10 49.32 1.89
CA GLY A 86 1.18 48.86 2.76
C GLY A 86 0.75 48.38 4.16
N THR A 87 -0.54 48.43 4.47
CA THR A 87 -1.09 47.98 5.76
C THR A 87 -1.16 46.46 5.85
N ASN A 88 -0.53 45.86 6.86
CA ASN A 88 -0.72 44.43 7.17
C ASN A 88 -2.09 44.19 7.84
N MET A 89 -2.76 43.11 7.43
CA MET A 89 -3.99 42.62 8.02
C MET A 89 -3.87 41.12 8.28
N GLU A 90 -4.17 40.70 9.51
CA GLU A 90 -4.33 39.29 9.88
C GLU A 90 -5.64 38.77 9.27
N ILE A 91 -5.56 37.68 8.52
CA ILE A 91 -6.70 37.04 7.83
C ILE A 91 -6.68 35.52 8.05
N MET A 92 -7.85 34.88 7.94
CA MET A 92 -7.93 33.43 7.82
C MET A 92 -7.96 33.04 6.35
N ILE A 93 -7.08 32.13 5.92
CA ILE A 93 -7.07 31.54 4.59
C ILE A 93 -7.49 30.06 4.65
N THR A 94 -8.11 29.57 3.58
CA THR A 94 -8.39 28.15 3.39
C THR A 94 -7.20 27.47 2.71
N GLN A 95 -6.64 26.44 3.33
CA GLN A 95 -5.63 25.56 2.73
C GLN A 95 -6.18 24.14 2.67
N GLN A 96 -5.89 23.37 1.61
CA GLN A 96 -6.28 21.95 1.56
C GLN A 96 -5.69 21.19 2.75
N ARG A 97 -6.48 20.31 3.36
CA ARG A 97 -6.08 19.57 4.56
C ARG A 97 -4.77 18.80 4.34
N LYS A 98 -3.88 18.83 5.33
CA LYS A 98 -2.46 18.48 5.17
C LYS A 98 -2.22 17.03 4.71
N ASP A 99 -3.04 16.10 5.17
CA ASP A 99 -3.04 14.68 4.76
C ASP A 99 -3.42 14.53 3.29
N LEU A 100 -4.47 15.21 2.84
CA LEU A 100 -4.95 15.18 1.46
C LEU A 100 -3.96 15.85 0.50
N HIS A 101 -3.42 16.99 0.88
CA HIS A 101 -2.54 17.80 0.04
C HIS A 101 -1.29 17.04 -0.44
N MET A 102 -0.73 16.18 0.42
CA MET A 102 0.42 15.34 0.05
C MET A 102 -0.01 14.00 -0.58
N ASN A 103 -1.01 13.32 -0.02
CA ASN A 103 -1.32 11.95 -0.41
C ASN A 103 -2.20 11.83 -1.66
N ILE A 104 -3.11 12.78 -1.94
CA ILE A 104 -3.95 12.70 -3.15
C ILE A 104 -3.13 12.82 -4.45
N PRO A 105 -2.17 13.76 -4.58
CA PRO A 105 -1.26 13.79 -5.74
C PRO A 105 -0.38 12.54 -5.84
N ALA A 106 0.12 12.02 -4.71
CA ALA A 106 0.92 10.80 -4.68
C ALA A 106 0.12 9.59 -5.18
N LEU A 107 -1.09 9.36 -4.66
CA LEU A 107 -1.96 8.26 -5.09
C LEU A 107 -2.36 8.39 -6.57
N ARG A 108 -2.68 9.60 -7.05
CA ARG A 108 -2.95 9.82 -8.49
C ARG A 108 -1.73 9.51 -9.37
N LYS A 109 -0.51 9.73 -8.89
CA LYS A 109 0.73 9.31 -9.58
C LYS A 109 0.88 7.78 -9.60
N LEU A 110 0.69 7.11 -8.47
CA LEU A 110 0.75 5.64 -8.39
C LEU A 110 -0.27 4.95 -9.30
N ASP A 111 -1.51 5.47 -9.36
CA ASP A 111 -2.56 5.05 -10.29
C ASP A 111 -2.13 5.19 -11.76
N ALA A 112 -1.63 6.36 -12.14
CA ALA A 112 -1.12 6.61 -13.49
C ALA A 112 0.01 5.64 -13.88
N MET A 113 0.97 5.41 -12.97
CA MET A 113 2.10 4.49 -13.18
C MET A 113 1.63 3.03 -13.39
N LEU A 114 0.64 2.54 -12.64
CA LEU A 114 0.11 1.18 -12.87
C LEU A 114 -0.58 1.03 -14.23
N ILE A 115 -1.26 2.07 -14.72
CA ILE A 115 -1.90 2.05 -16.04
C ILE A 115 -0.83 2.13 -17.15
N GLU A 116 0.23 2.90 -16.96
CA GLU A 116 1.37 2.96 -17.89
C GLU A 116 2.14 1.63 -17.93
N TYR A 117 2.39 1.00 -16.78
CA TYR A 117 3.03 -0.31 -16.71
C TYR A 117 2.17 -1.41 -17.37
N LEU A 118 0.84 -1.31 -17.32
CA LEU A 118 -0.05 -2.20 -18.10
C LEU A 118 0.03 -1.93 -19.61
N ASP A 119 0.25 -0.68 -20.02
CA ASP A 119 0.35 -0.30 -21.43
C ASP A 119 1.67 -0.75 -22.08
N ASN A 120 2.74 -0.89 -21.29
CA ASN A 120 4.01 -1.49 -21.71
C ASN A 120 3.88 -2.95 -22.20
N PHE A 121 2.78 -3.65 -21.90
CA PHE A 121 2.51 -5.00 -22.38
C PHE A 121 1.90 -5.05 -23.79
N LYS A 122 1.65 -3.91 -24.44
CA LYS A 122 0.99 -3.83 -25.77
C LYS A 122 1.65 -4.68 -26.85
N ASP A 123 2.97 -4.70 -26.89
CA ASP A 123 3.76 -5.27 -27.98
C ASP A 123 4.47 -6.58 -27.56
N GLN A 124 3.99 -7.20 -26.47
CA GLN A 124 4.48 -8.47 -25.93
C GLN A 124 3.89 -9.66 -26.69
N ASN A 125 4.74 -10.42 -27.38
CA ASN A 125 4.33 -11.53 -28.24
C ASN A 125 4.90 -12.91 -27.81
N GLU A 126 5.79 -12.97 -26.81
CA GLU A 126 6.40 -14.24 -26.39
C GLU A 126 5.48 -15.13 -25.54
N PHE A 127 4.53 -14.55 -24.81
CA PHE A 127 3.54 -15.29 -24.01
C PHE A 127 2.12 -14.95 -24.45
N TRP A 128 1.19 -15.89 -24.29
CA TRP A 128 -0.20 -15.73 -24.71
C TRP A 128 -1.17 -16.38 -23.72
N TYR A 129 -2.44 -15.94 -23.73
CA TYR A 129 -3.48 -16.42 -22.85
C TYR A 129 -4.48 -17.33 -23.58
N VAL A 130 -4.51 -18.61 -23.23
CA VAL A 130 -5.47 -19.59 -23.75
C VAL A 130 -6.83 -19.35 -23.09
N SER A 131 -7.90 -19.44 -23.89
CA SER A 131 -9.28 -19.28 -23.42
C SER A 131 -9.65 -20.33 -22.35
N ARG A 132 -10.45 -19.92 -21.36
CA ARG A 132 -10.99 -20.80 -20.30
C ARG A 132 -11.66 -22.04 -20.88
N ASP A 133 -12.41 -21.84 -21.97
CA ASP A 133 -13.30 -22.82 -22.59
C ASP A 133 -12.63 -23.58 -23.76
N ALA A 134 -11.34 -23.36 -23.99
CA ALA A 134 -10.55 -24.13 -24.96
C ALA A 134 -10.44 -25.61 -24.57
N SER A 135 -10.16 -26.48 -25.53
CA SER A 135 -10.00 -27.92 -25.30
C SER A 135 -8.76 -28.26 -24.47
N GLU A 136 -8.75 -29.44 -23.82
CA GLU A 136 -7.58 -29.93 -23.07
C GLU A 136 -6.35 -30.17 -23.98
N ALA A 137 -6.56 -30.36 -25.29
CA ALA A 137 -5.50 -30.40 -26.28
C ALA A 137 -4.83 -29.03 -26.48
N GLU A 138 -5.62 -27.95 -26.60
CA GLU A 138 -5.11 -26.56 -26.72
C GLU A 138 -4.50 -26.05 -25.40
N LYS A 139 -4.98 -26.56 -24.26
CA LYS A 139 -4.33 -26.37 -22.94
C LYS A 139 -3.05 -27.19 -22.79
N GLY A 140 -2.75 -28.10 -23.72
CA GLY A 140 -1.47 -28.82 -23.81
C GLY A 140 -1.21 -29.74 -22.63
N GLY A 141 -2.23 -30.47 -22.15
CA GLY A 141 -2.11 -31.49 -21.09
C GLY A 141 -1.79 -30.99 -19.67
N ALA A 142 -1.50 -29.70 -19.50
CA ALA A 142 -1.24 -29.07 -18.21
C ALA A 142 -2.52 -29.01 -17.36
N GLN A 143 -2.75 -30.05 -16.55
CA GLN A 143 -3.89 -30.11 -15.63
C GLN A 143 -3.92 -28.85 -14.75
N ARG A 144 -5.06 -28.15 -14.73
CA ARG A 144 -5.30 -26.95 -13.91
C ARG A 144 -5.27 -27.26 -12.41
N LYS A 145 -4.07 -27.38 -11.84
CA LYS A 145 -3.78 -27.44 -10.40
C LYS A 145 -3.70 -26.02 -9.81
N ASP A 146 -4.76 -25.22 -10.01
CA ASP A 146 -4.87 -23.84 -9.53
C ASP A 146 -6.26 -23.53 -8.98
N ASP A 147 -6.31 -22.95 -7.79
CA ASP A 147 -7.55 -22.55 -7.12
C ASP A 147 -8.28 -21.41 -7.87
N LYS A 148 -7.53 -20.65 -8.69
CA LYS A 148 -8.00 -19.50 -9.48
C LYS A 148 -8.63 -19.90 -10.82
N TRP A 149 -9.53 -20.88 -10.82
CA TRP A 149 -10.09 -21.50 -12.05
C TRP A 149 -10.75 -20.52 -13.05
N TRP A 150 -11.18 -19.34 -12.57
CA TRP A 150 -11.78 -18.27 -13.36
C TRP A 150 -10.80 -17.50 -14.26
N LEU A 151 -9.49 -17.61 -14.04
CA LEU A 151 -8.49 -16.90 -14.83
C LEU A 151 -8.19 -17.59 -16.18
N PRO A 152 -7.78 -16.83 -17.22
CA PRO A 152 -7.16 -17.38 -18.42
C PRO A 152 -5.85 -18.11 -18.09
N THR A 153 -5.52 -19.19 -18.81
CA THR A 153 -4.25 -19.91 -18.61
C THR A 153 -3.18 -19.32 -19.52
N VAL A 154 -2.09 -18.82 -18.93
CA VAL A 154 -0.94 -18.34 -19.71
C VAL A 154 -0.12 -19.50 -20.27
N LYS A 155 0.46 -19.28 -21.45
CA LYS A 155 1.42 -20.15 -22.13
C LYS A 155 2.61 -19.34 -22.61
N VAL A 156 3.75 -20.03 -22.73
CA VAL A 156 5.05 -19.53 -23.16
C VAL A 156 5.62 -20.51 -24.21
N PRO A 157 6.71 -20.19 -24.93
CA PRO A 157 7.30 -21.09 -25.92
C PRO A 157 7.84 -22.37 -25.26
N GLN A 158 8.01 -23.43 -26.05
CA GLN A 158 8.44 -24.75 -25.53
C GLN A 158 9.81 -24.73 -24.83
N ASN A 159 10.68 -23.77 -25.17
CA ASN A 159 12.01 -23.60 -24.56
C ASN A 159 12.01 -22.52 -23.44
N GLY A 160 10.83 -22.05 -23.01
CA GLY A 160 10.68 -20.86 -22.18
C GLY A 160 10.75 -19.55 -22.97
N LEU A 161 10.72 -18.44 -22.24
CA LEU A 161 10.89 -17.08 -22.76
C LEU A 161 12.35 -16.80 -23.12
N SER A 162 12.60 -15.78 -23.92
CA SER A 162 13.94 -15.21 -24.08
C SER A 162 14.46 -14.65 -22.75
N ASP A 163 15.78 -14.73 -22.54
CA ASP A 163 16.40 -14.10 -21.36
C ASP A 163 16.29 -12.56 -21.38
N ALA A 164 15.93 -11.98 -22.53
CA ALA A 164 15.59 -10.57 -22.69
C ALA A 164 14.22 -10.25 -22.09
N SER A 165 13.16 -10.86 -22.60
CA SER A 165 11.80 -10.69 -22.09
C SER A 165 11.67 -11.12 -20.62
N LYS A 166 12.45 -12.13 -20.18
CA LYS A 166 12.53 -12.53 -18.77
C LYS A 166 13.12 -11.44 -17.86
N LYS A 167 14.20 -10.77 -18.28
CA LYS A 167 14.79 -9.63 -17.54
C LYS A 167 13.84 -8.43 -17.53
N TRP A 168 13.19 -8.15 -18.67
CA TRP A 168 12.20 -7.09 -18.79
C TRP A 168 10.97 -7.33 -17.89
N LEU A 169 10.44 -8.57 -17.84
CA LEU A 169 9.34 -8.94 -16.92
C LEU A 169 9.73 -8.75 -15.45
N GLN A 170 10.95 -9.16 -15.06
CA GLN A 170 11.44 -8.94 -13.70
C GLN A 170 11.57 -7.45 -13.38
N TYR A 171 12.05 -6.63 -14.31
CA TYR A 171 12.10 -5.17 -14.15
C TYR A 171 10.70 -4.55 -13.98
N GLN A 172 9.72 -4.91 -14.82
CA GLN A 172 8.33 -4.47 -14.66
C GLN A 172 7.73 -4.92 -13.32
N LYS A 173 8.07 -6.14 -12.85
CA LYS A 173 7.67 -6.63 -11.53
C LYS A 173 8.22 -5.75 -10.40
N ASP A 174 9.50 -5.38 -10.47
CA ASP A 174 10.16 -4.57 -9.44
C ASP A 174 9.68 -3.11 -9.44
N LEU A 175 9.24 -2.57 -10.59
CA LEU A 175 8.53 -1.30 -10.68
C LEU A 175 7.13 -1.36 -10.02
N VAL A 176 6.31 -2.35 -10.38
CA VAL A 176 4.97 -2.56 -9.81
C VAL A 176 5.05 -2.81 -8.29
N HIS A 177 6.06 -3.54 -7.82
CA HIS A 177 6.31 -3.83 -6.41
C HIS A 177 6.66 -2.57 -5.58
N GLN A 178 7.29 -1.56 -6.18
CA GLN A 178 7.51 -0.27 -5.51
C GLN A 178 6.22 0.54 -5.38
N VAL A 179 5.40 0.58 -6.44
CA VAL A 179 4.07 1.22 -6.39
C VAL A 179 3.18 0.56 -5.34
N LEU A 180 3.20 -0.78 -5.26
CA LEU A 180 2.51 -1.56 -4.24
C LEU A 180 2.95 -1.14 -2.82
N LYS A 181 4.25 -1.07 -2.54
CA LYS A 181 4.78 -0.61 -1.23
C LYS A 181 4.34 0.80 -0.87
N ALA A 182 4.37 1.73 -1.82
CA ALA A 182 3.97 3.11 -1.60
C ALA A 182 2.46 3.22 -1.26
N ALA A 183 1.61 2.50 -1.99
CA ALA A 183 0.17 2.43 -1.69
C ALA A 183 -0.10 1.82 -0.30
N MET A 184 0.56 0.70 0.03
CA MET A 184 0.48 0.03 1.34
C MET A 184 1.02 0.88 2.51
N ALA A 185 1.93 1.81 2.25
CA ALA A 185 2.44 2.75 3.24
C ALA A 185 1.39 3.83 3.55
N ILE A 186 0.81 4.44 2.50
CA ILE A 186 -0.25 5.45 2.62
C ILE A 186 -1.50 4.85 3.28
N ASN A 187 -1.98 3.68 2.82
CA ASN A 187 -3.16 3.02 3.39
C ASN A 187 -3.02 2.79 4.91
N ALA A 188 -1.88 2.24 5.33
CA ALA A 188 -1.63 1.95 6.74
C ALA A 188 -1.44 3.22 7.60
N ASN A 189 -0.87 4.30 7.07
CA ASN A 189 -0.80 5.56 7.80
C ASN A 189 -2.20 6.15 8.03
N VAL A 190 -3.06 6.09 7.02
CA VAL A 190 -4.46 6.54 7.13
C VAL A 190 -5.25 5.67 8.11
N LEU A 191 -5.11 4.35 8.04
CA LEU A 191 -5.72 3.42 9.01
C LEU A 191 -5.18 3.62 10.44
N MET A 192 -3.92 4.04 10.61
CA MET A 192 -3.37 4.41 11.91
C MET A 192 -4.04 5.69 12.46
N GLU A 193 -4.17 6.73 11.62
CA GLU A 193 -4.74 8.04 11.96
C GLU A 193 -6.27 8.05 12.10
N MET A 194 -6.99 7.06 11.56
CA MET A 194 -8.44 6.91 11.75
C MET A 194 -8.81 6.66 13.23
N GLU A 195 -9.90 7.27 13.69
CA GLU A 195 -10.43 7.09 15.05
C GLU A 195 -10.84 5.63 15.33
N ILE A 196 -10.66 5.16 16.58
CA ILE A 196 -11.09 3.81 17.01
C ILE A 196 -12.56 3.89 17.44
N PRO A 197 -13.50 3.18 16.78
CA PRO A 197 -14.93 3.32 17.09
C PRO A 197 -15.31 2.82 18.48
N ASP A 198 -16.24 3.50 19.16
CA ASP A 198 -16.78 3.05 20.45
C ASP A 198 -17.34 1.61 20.38
N ALA A 199 -18.01 1.25 19.28
CA ALA A 199 -18.52 -0.11 19.07
C ALA A 199 -17.42 -1.19 19.07
N TYR A 200 -16.21 -0.87 18.58
CA TYR A 200 -15.05 -1.75 18.72
C TYR A 200 -14.61 -1.82 20.19
N ILE A 201 -14.52 -0.68 20.86
CA ILE A 201 -14.08 -0.57 22.25
C ILE A 201 -15.02 -1.31 23.21
N GLU A 202 -16.33 -1.28 22.98
CA GLU A 202 -17.34 -2.02 23.75
C GLU A 202 -17.23 -3.53 23.56
N SER A 203 -16.74 -4.00 22.42
CA SER A 203 -16.49 -5.42 22.14
C SER A 203 -15.22 -5.99 22.80
N LEU A 204 -14.33 -5.13 23.33
CA LEU A 204 -13.01 -5.54 23.80
C LEU A 204 -13.04 -6.36 25.10
N PRO A 205 -12.17 -7.39 25.24
CA PRO A 205 -11.96 -8.09 26.50
C PRO A 205 -11.55 -7.16 27.65
N LYS A 206 -11.96 -7.51 28.89
CA LYS A 206 -11.75 -6.70 30.10
C LYS A 206 -10.27 -6.35 30.39
N ASN A 207 -9.31 -7.07 29.83
CA ASN A 207 -7.87 -6.80 29.93
C ASN A 207 -7.09 -7.52 28.80
N GLY A 208 -5.86 -7.08 28.50
CA GLY A 208 -5.03 -7.65 27.43
C GLY A 208 -4.68 -9.13 27.62
N ARG A 209 -4.59 -9.64 28.88
CA ARG A 209 -4.42 -11.08 29.14
C ARG A 209 -5.61 -11.91 28.65
N ALA A 210 -6.83 -11.38 28.76
CA ALA A 210 -8.03 -12.00 28.21
C ALA A 210 -8.17 -11.86 26.68
N SER A 211 -7.33 -11.02 26.03
CA SER A 211 -7.28 -10.89 24.56
C SER A 211 -6.19 -11.78 23.96
N LEU A 212 -4.94 -11.67 24.46
CA LEU A 212 -3.81 -12.52 24.06
C LEU A 212 -3.98 -14.00 24.48
N GLY A 213 -4.65 -14.24 25.61
CA GLY A 213 -4.60 -15.53 26.30
C GLY A 213 -3.31 -15.73 27.09
N ASP A 214 -3.32 -16.69 28.01
CA ASP A 214 -2.26 -16.86 29.03
C ASP A 214 -0.86 -17.11 28.46
N SER A 215 -0.75 -17.86 27.34
CA SER A 215 0.54 -18.17 26.72
C SER A 215 1.18 -16.93 26.10
N LEU A 216 0.48 -16.27 25.17
CA LEU A 216 0.99 -15.05 24.50
C LEU A 216 1.19 -13.90 25.49
N TYR A 217 0.31 -13.75 26.50
CA TYR A 217 0.49 -12.76 27.56
C TYR A 217 1.76 -13.04 28.38
N LYS A 218 2.06 -14.31 28.72
CA LYS A 218 3.31 -14.65 29.40
C LYS A 218 4.52 -14.31 28.52
N SER A 219 4.48 -14.66 27.23
CA SER A 219 5.61 -14.44 26.31
C SER A 219 5.87 -12.96 26.02
N ILE A 220 4.87 -12.08 25.93
CA ILE A 220 5.08 -10.64 25.71
C ILE A 220 5.48 -9.88 26.99
N THR A 221 5.23 -10.43 28.18
CA THR A 221 5.46 -9.75 29.48
C THR A 221 6.73 -10.18 30.23
N VAL A 222 7.59 -10.98 29.60
CA VAL A 222 8.94 -11.34 30.09
C VAL A 222 9.85 -10.12 30.31
N ASP A 223 10.82 -10.22 31.22
CA ASP A 223 11.74 -9.10 31.50
C ASP A 223 12.80 -8.89 30.39
N HIS A 224 13.09 -9.92 29.57
CA HIS A 224 13.94 -9.83 28.37
C HIS A 224 13.16 -10.43 27.19
N PHE A 225 12.94 -9.64 26.13
CA PHE A 225 12.03 -9.97 25.04
C PHE A 225 12.72 -9.78 23.69
N ASP A 226 12.67 -10.81 22.86
CA ASP A 226 13.02 -10.78 21.45
C ASP A 226 11.74 -11.04 20.61
N PRO A 227 11.32 -10.10 19.73
CA PRO A 227 10.16 -10.32 18.87
C PRO A 227 10.40 -11.39 17.79
N GLU A 228 11.65 -11.66 17.41
CA GLU A 228 12.01 -12.70 16.46
C GLU A 228 11.80 -14.09 17.09
N GLU A 229 12.29 -14.30 18.33
CA GLU A 229 11.99 -15.49 19.15
C GLU A 229 10.48 -15.63 19.39
N PHE A 230 9.79 -14.56 19.81
CA PHE A 230 8.35 -14.55 20.04
C PHE A 230 7.58 -15.05 18.81
N LEU A 231 7.84 -14.50 17.62
CA LEU A 231 7.18 -14.94 16.38
C LEU A 231 7.59 -16.36 15.96
N SER A 232 8.81 -16.81 16.28
CA SER A 232 9.22 -18.20 16.03
C SER A 232 8.49 -19.22 16.91
N SER A 233 8.04 -18.81 18.09
CA SER A 233 7.30 -19.67 19.04
C SER A 233 5.81 -19.85 18.71
N ILE A 234 5.30 -19.13 17.69
CA ILE A 234 3.88 -19.08 17.35
C ILE A 234 3.61 -19.82 16.03
N ASP A 235 2.50 -20.54 15.99
CA ASP A 235 2.03 -21.23 14.78
C ASP A 235 1.46 -20.24 13.75
N LEU A 236 2.33 -19.76 12.86
CA LEU A 236 2.01 -18.87 11.74
C LEU A 236 1.75 -19.65 10.43
N SER A 237 1.38 -20.94 10.50
CA SER A 237 1.25 -21.81 9.31
C SER A 237 0.06 -21.52 8.40
N SER A 238 -0.85 -20.61 8.77
CA SER A 238 -1.93 -20.15 7.89
C SER A 238 -2.33 -18.71 8.13
N GLU A 239 -2.84 -18.08 7.07
CA GLU A 239 -3.34 -16.70 7.04
C GLU A 239 -4.33 -16.40 8.18
N HIS A 240 -5.25 -17.30 8.47
CA HIS A 240 -6.19 -17.16 9.59
C HIS A 240 -5.50 -17.09 10.97
N LYS A 241 -4.39 -17.80 11.18
CA LYS A 241 -3.62 -17.74 12.45
C LYS A 241 -2.82 -16.45 12.57
N ILE A 242 -2.26 -15.98 11.46
CA ILE A 242 -1.56 -14.69 11.37
C ILE A 242 -2.56 -13.54 11.66
N LEU A 243 -3.77 -13.60 11.10
CA LEU A 243 -4.84 -12.62 11.31
C LEU A 243 -5.41 -12.67 12.73
N ASP A 244 -5.60 -13.86 13.31
CA ASP A 244 -5.98 -14.04 14.72
C ASP A 244 -4.94 -13.44 15.67
N LEU A 245 -3.64 -13.63 15.40
CA LEU A 245 -2.56 -12.99 16.16
C LEU A 245 -2.60 -11.46 16.02
N LYS A 246 -2.71 -10.91 14.81
CA LYS A 246 -2.84 -9.46 14.56
C LYS A 246 -4.00 -8.87 15.37
N ASN A 247 -5.19 -9.47 15.26
CA ASN A 247 -6.39 -9.06 15.99
C ASN A 247 -6.19 -9.02 17.52
N LYS A 248 -5.56 -10.05 18.10
CA LYS A 248 -5.31 -10.14 19.55
C LYS A 248 -4.29 -9.12 20.05
N ILE A 249 -3.26 -8.83 19.25
CA ILE A 249 -2.25 -7.82 19.59
C ILE A 249 -2.85 -6.42 19.50
N GLU A 250 -3.57 -6.09 18.42
CA GLU A 250 -4.24 -4.79 18.25
C GLU A 250 -5.26 -4.53 19.37
N ALA A 251 -6.14 -5.49 19.65
CA ALA A 251 -7.09 -5.39 20.76
C ALA A 251 -6.39 -5.13 22.11
N SER A 252 -5.21 -5.73 22.32
CA SER A 252 -4.41 -5.53 23.53
C SER A 252 -3.76 -4.13 23.59
N VAL A 253 -3.24 -3.61 22.48
CA VAL A 253 -2.73 -2.23 22.37
C VAL A 253 -3.83 -1.23 22.69
N VAL A 254 -5.04 -1.39 22.13
CA VAL A 254 -6.18 -0.49 22.42
C VAL A 254 -6.57 -0.56 23.91
N ILE A 255 -6.57 -1.76 24.50
CA ILE A 255 -6.83 -1.94 25.94
C ILE A 255 -5.76 -1.25 26.81
N TRP A 256 -4.48 -1.31 26.42
CA TRP A 256 -3.38 -0.68 27.18
C TRP A 256 -3.41 0.85 27.06
N LYS A 257 -3.51 1.40 25.85
CA LYS A 257 -3.65 2.85 25.59
C LYS A 257 -4.82 3.46 26.38
N ARG A 258 -6.01 2.86 26.30
CA ARG A 258 -7.20 3.31 27.07
C ARG A 258 -6.98 3.26 28.58
N LYS A 259 -6.23 2.26 29.09
CA LYS A 259 -5.91 2.12 30.53
C LYS A 259 -4.74 2.98 30.99
N MET A 260 -3.99 3.61 30.09
CA MET A 260 -3.01 4.65 30.43
C MET A 260 -3.66 6.04 30.43
N HIS A 261 -4.58 6.31 29.50
CA HIS A 261 -5.30 7.59 29.45
C HIS A 261 -6.34 7.76 30.59
N ASN A 262 -7.10 6.71 30.92
CA ASN A 262 -8.14 6.79 31.97
C ASN A 262 -7.53 6.77 33.39
N LYS A 263 -7.13 7.95 33.89
CA LYS A 263 -6.64 8.18 35.26
C LYS A 263 -7.62 7.81 36.37
N ASP A 264 -8.91 7.67 36.07
CA ASP A 264 -9.97 7.45 37.05
C ASP A 264 -10.29 5.99 37.38
N CYS A 265 -9.54 5.01 36.85
CA CYS A 265 -9.51 3.66 37.41
C CYS A 265 -8.74 3.59 38.75
N LYS A 266 -9.08 4.47 39.70
CA LYS A 266 -8.57 4.47 41.09
C LYS A 266 -9.20 3.34 41.91
N SER A 267 -8.80 2.12 41.62
CA SER A 267 -8.93 0.98 42.53
C SER A 267 -7.59 0.82 43.28
N PRO A 268 -7.48 1.18 44.57
CA PRO A 268 -6.20 1.17 45.31
C PRO A 268 -5.53 -0.21 45.43
N TRP A 269 -6.22 -1.27 45.02
CA TRP A 269 -5.76 -2.67 45.04
C TRP A 269 -5.71 -3.31 43.63
N GLY A 270 -5.90 -2.52 42.57
CA GLY A 270 -6.44 -3.00 41.29
C GLY A 270 -5.47 -3.25 40.12
N SER A 271 -4.15 -3.04 40.26
CA SER A 271 -3.22 -3.29 39.14
C SER A 271 -1.84 -3.79 39.59
N ALA A 272 -1.52 -5.02 39.19
CA ALA A 272 -0.21 -5.64 39.41
C ALA A 272 0.84 -5.27 38.34
N VAL A 273 0.55 -4.31 37.45
CA VAL A 273 1.43 -3.89 36.35
C VAL A 273 1.57 -2.36 36.39
N SER A 274 2.81 -1.87 36.56
CA SER A 274 3.15 -0.45 36.55
C SER A 274 2.90 0.20 35.18
N MET A 275 2.83 1.53 35.13
CA MET A 275 2.65 2.27 33.88
C MET A 275 3.81 2.01 32.89
N GLU A 276 5.05 2.06 33.38
CA GLU A 276 6.28 1.78 32.61
C GLU A 276 6.24 0.38 31.97
N LYS A 277 5.78 -0.64 32.69
CA LYS A 277 5.65 -2.00 32.13
C LYS A 277 4.54 -2.10 31.07
N ARG A 278 3.49 -1.25 31.12
CA ARG A 278 2.47 -1.22 30.05
C ARG A 278 3.01 -0.55 28.78
N GLU A 279 3.73 0.55 28.93
CA GLU A 279 4.42 1.26 27.84
C GLU A 279 5.41 0.31 27.11
N GLN A 280 6.16 -0.49 27.87
CA GLN A 280 7.00 -1.57 27.33
C GLN A 280 6.20 -2.66 26.59
N PHE A 281 5.00 -3.02 27.04
CA PHE A 281 4.17 -4.03 26.35
C PHE A 281 3.52 -3.46 25.08
N GLU A 282 3.26 -2.16 25.05
CA GLU A 282 2.75 -1.40 23.91
C GLU A 282 3.81 -1.31 22.79
N ASP A 283 5.02 -0.86 23.11
CA ASP A 283 6.17 -0.79 22.20
C ASP A 283 6.52 -2.17 21.58
N ARG A 284 6.51 -3.22 22.40
CA ARG A 284 6.68 -4.62 21.94
C ARG A 284 5.56 -5.06 21.00
N ALA A 285 4.32 -4.69 21.30
CA ALA A 285 3.17 -5.05 20.47
C ALA A 285 3.17 -4.34 19.12
N GLU A 286 3.50 -3.04 19.08
CA GLU A 286 3.66 -2.29 17.83
C GLU A 286 4.84 -2.82 16.99
N THR A 287 5.94 -3.20 17.64
CA THR A 287 7.06 -3.91 17.00
C THR A 287 6.62 -5.22 16.36
N ILE A 288 5.84 -6.06 17.06
CA ILE A 288 5.31 -7.30 16.47
C ILE A 288 4.40 -7.01 15.28
N LEU A 289 3.49 -6.01 15.37
CA LEU A 289 2.58 -5.66 14.28
C LEU A 289 3.33 -5.19 13.03
N LEU A 290 4.38 -4.38 13.21
CA LEU A 290 5.29 -3.98 12.12
C LEU A 290 5.95 -5.20 11.47
N MET A 291 6.47 -6.14 12.27
CA MET A 291 7.10 -7.36 11.77
C MET A 291 6.12 -8.32 11.07
N LEU A 292 4.87 -8.41 11.53
CA LEU A 292 3.81 -9.15 10.84
C LEU A 292 3.52 -8.52 9.47
N LYS A 293 3.45 -7.18 9.36
CA LYS A 293 3.29 -6.49 8.07
C LYS A 293 4.47 -6.74 7.13
N HIS A 294 5.71 -6.77 7.64
CA HIS A 294 6.89 -7.05 6.83
C HIS A 294 6.98 -8.51 6.35
N ARG A 295 6.66 -9.48 7.23
CA ARG A 295 6.72 -10.91 6.90
C ARG A 295 5.55 -11.37 6.03
N PHE A 296 4.38 -10.75 6.19
CA PHE A 296 3.14 -11.12 5.52
C PHE A 296 2.44 -9.88 4.93
N PRO A 297 2.97 -9.29 3.84
CA PRO A 297 2.43 -8.05 3.29
C PRO A 297 0.97 -8.17 2.80
N GLY A 298 0.56 -9.34 2.31
CA GLY A 298 -0.79 -9.59 1.79
C GLY A 298 -1.81 -10.09 2.82
N ILE A 299 -1.65 -9.80 4.12
CA ILE A 299 -2.64 -10.20 5.14
C ILE A 299 -3.97 -9.44 5.00
N PRO A 300 -5.12 -10.07 5.30
CA PRO A 300 -6.39 -9.38 5.33
C PRO A 300 -6.43 -8.21 6.32
N GLN A 301 -7.33 -7.27 6.07
CA GLN A 301 -7.71 -6.24 7.03
C GLN A 301 -8.19 -6.89 8.33
N SER A 302 -7.75 -6.36 9.47
CA SER A 302 -8.14 -6.87 10.79
C SER A 302 -9.56 -6.45 11.17
N SER A 303 -10.08 -7.03 12.25
CA SER A 303 -11.33 -6.59 12.86
C SER A 303 -11.27 -5.14 13.35
N LEU A 304 -10.08 -4.61 13.62
CA LEU A 304 -9.90 -3.18 13.92
C LEU A 304 -9.94 -2.35 12.62
N ASP A 305 -9.18 -2.73 11.59
CA ASP A 305 -9.16 -2.03 10.28
C ASP A 305 -10.58 -1.95 9.69
N ILE A 306 -11.29 -3.08 9.65
CA ILE A 306 -12.67 -3.19 9.15
C ILE A 306 -13.62 -2.32 9.97
N SER A 307 -13.48 -2.29 11.30
CA SER A 307 -14.32 -1.47 12.16
C SER A 307 -14.04 0.02 11.96
N LYS A 308 -12.77 0.43 11.86
CA LYS A 308 -12.39 1.82 11.53
C LYS A 308 -13.06 2.26 10.22
N ILE A 309 -12.93 1.48 9.14
CA ILE A 309 -13.54 1.79 7.85
C ILE A 309 -15.08 1.86 7.95
N GLN A 310 -15.72 0.90 8.63
CA GLN A 310 -17.17 0.82 8.75
C GLN A 310 -17.81 2.01 9.49
N TYR A 311 -17.18 2.49 10.56
CA TYR A 311 -17.74 3.55 11.42
C TYR A 311 -17.13 4.94 11.16
N ASN A 312 -16.17 5.05 10.24
CA ASN A 312 -15.56 6.32 9.87
C ASN A 312 -16.59 7.34 9.32
N LYS A 313 -16.38 8.60 9.68
CA LYS A 313 -17.15 9.77 9.25
C LYS A 313 -16.29 10.81 8.54
N ASP A 314 -14.97 10.71 8.62
CA ASP A 314 -14.04 11.58 7.91
C ASP A 314 -13.94 11.19 6.44
N VAL A 315 -14.53 12.03 5.58
CA VAL A 315 -14.58 11.79 4.13
C VAL A 315 -13.18 11.76 3.50
N GLY A 316 -12.25 12.59 3.98
CA GLY A 316 -10.89 12.66 3.44
C GLY A 316 -10.09 11.39 3.72
N GLN A 317 -10.08 10.92 4.97
CA GLN A 317 -9.46 9.65 5.34
C GLN A 317 -10.14 8.47 4.62
N SER A 318 -11.47 8.52 4.42
CA SER A 318 -12.17 7.46 3.70
C SER A 318 -11.80 7.38 2.23
N ILE A 319 -11.59 8.53 1.57
CA ILE A 319 -11.08 8.59 0.20
C ILE A 319 -9.63 8.12 0.14
N LEU A 320 -8.76 8.55 1.07
CA LEU A 320 -7.36 8.12 1.11
C LEU A 320 -7.22 6.60 1.35
N GLU A 321 -7.96 6.04 2.31
CA GLU A 321 -7.97 4.60 2.60
C GLU A 321 -8.43 3.81 1.38
N SER A 322 -9.62 4.13 0.85
CA SER A 322 -10.20 3.35 -0.23
C SER A 322 -9.45 3.48 -1.55
N TYR A 323 -8.92 4.67 -1.88
CA TYR A 323 -8.14 4.88 -3.11
C TYR A 323 -6.76 4.20 -3.02
N SER A 324 -6.08 4.28 -1.87
CA SER A 324 -4.82 3.55 -1.66
C SER A 324 -5.03 2.03 -1.71
N ARG A 325 -6.09 1.49 -1.09
CA ARG A 325 -6.43 0.06 -1.11
C ARG A 325 -6.74 -0.47 -2.51
N VAL A 326 -7.40 0.30 -3.38
CA VAL A 326 -7.64 -0.16 -4.77
C VAL A 326 -6.40 -0.10 -5.65
N ILE A 327 -5.51 0.88 -5.42
CA ILE A 327 -4.18 0.94 -6.07
C ILE A 327 -3.30 -0.24 -5.62
N GLU A 328 -3.30 -0.55 -4.32
CA GLU A 328 -2.65 -1.73 -3.74
C GLU A 328 -3.19 -3.02 -4.38
N SER A 329 -4.51 -3.19 -4.44
CA SER A 329 -5.16 -4.36 -5.04
C SER A 329 -4.85 -4.52 -6.54
N LEU A 330 -4.80 -3.42 -7.29
CA LEU A 330 -4.37 -3.42 -8.70
C LEU A 330 -2.89 -3.79 -8.83
N GLY A 331 -1.99 -3.17 -8.06
CA GLY A 331 -0.56 -3.45 -8.08
C GLY A 331 -0.25 -4.92 -7.76
N TYR A 332 -0.89 -5.47 -6.73
CA TYR A 332 -0.79 -6.89 -6.39
C TYR A 332 -1.35 -7.80 -7.50
N THR A 333 -2.44 -7.38 -8.16
CA THR A 333 -3.03 -8.12 -9.30
C THR A 333 -2.08 -8.17 -10.50
N VAL A 334 -1.47 -7.04 -10.88
CA VAL A 334 -0.49 -6.97 -11.97
C VAL A 334 0.76 -7.79 -11.61
N MET A 335 1.30 -7.62 -10.40
CA MET A 335 2.45 -8.39 -9.91
C MET A 335 2.17 -9.90 -9.95
N SER A 336 0.99 -10.34 -9.48
CA SER A 336 0.57 -11.75 -9.54
C SER A 336 0.52 -12.28 -10.97
N ARG A 337 0.12 -11.47 -11.98
CA ARG A 337 0.12 -11.94 -13.38
C ARG A 337 1.53 -12.04 -13.96
N ILE A 338 2.46 -11.17 -13.56
CA ILE A 338 3.87 -11.31 -13.96
C ILE A 338 4.46 -12.58 -13.34
N ASP A 339 4.15 -12.88 -12.08
CA ASP A 339 4.53 -14.14 -11.45
C ASP A 339 3.88 -15.38 -12.10
N ASP A 340 2.60 -15.30 -12.53
CA ASP A 340 1.96 -16.37 -13.29
C ASP A 340 2.72 -16.68 -14.60
N VAL A 341 3.26 -15.66 -15.29
CA VAL A 341 4.08 -15.81 -16.52
C VAL A 341 5.47 -16.37 -16.22
N LEU A 342 6.18 -15.80 -15.23
CA LEU A 342 7.53 -16.25 -14.85
C LEU A 342 7.51 -17.68 -14.31
N TYR A 343 6.43 -18.10 -13.66
CA TYR A 343 6.21 -19.49 -13.27
C TYR A 343 6.00 -20.41 -14.47
N ALA A 344 5.25 -19.98 -15.49
CA ALA A 344 5.09 -20.74 -16.74
C ALA A 344 6.42 -20.92 -17.50
N ASP A 345 7.29 -19.89 -17.55
CA ASP A 345 8.68 -20.02 -18.05
C ASP A 345 9.48 -21.06 -17.26
N SER A 346 9.35 -21.10 -15.92
CA SER A 346 10.06 -22.08 -15.10
C SER A 346 9.64 -23.53 -15.43
N ILE A 347 8.33 -23.79 -15.65
CA ILE A 347 7.84 -25.13 -16.04
C ILE A 347 8.29 -25.49 -17.46
N ALA A 348 8.31 -24.54 -18.40
CA ALA A 348 8.75 -24.80 -19.76
C ALA A 348 10.25 -25.13 -19.84
N ARG A 349 11.08 -24.46 -19.04
CA ARG A 349 12.53 -24.73 -18.95
C ARG A 349 12.85 -26.00 -18.13
N ASP A 350 12.08 -26.31 -17.09
CA ASP A 350 12.20 -27.54 -16.30
C ASP A 350 10.82 -28.11 -15.92
N PRO A 351 10.30 -29.07 -16.71
CA PRO A 351 9.02 -29.73 -16.43
C PRO A 351 8.94 -30.50 -15.10
N SER A 352 10.06 -30.78 -14.43
CA SER A 352 10.04 -31.44 -13.11
C SER A 352 9.48 -30.52 -12.01
N LEU A 353 9.54 -29.20 -12.19
CA LEU A 353 9.04 -28.19 -11.25
C LEU A 353 7.51 -28.19 -11.10
N GLU A 354 6.76 -28.84 -12.00
CA GLU A 354 5.30 -28.97 -11.91
C GLU A 354 4.84 -29.73 -10.63
N GLN A 355 5.75 -30.48 -10.00
CA GLN A 355 5.49 -31.18 -8.72
C GLN A 355 5.82 -30.33 -7.48
N SER A 356 6.60 -29.26 -7.63
CA SER A 356 7.19 -28.50 -6.50
C SER A 356 6.35 -27.32 -5.99
N LYS A 357 5.08 -27.19 -6.44
CA LYS A 357 4.17 -26.06 -6.17
C LYS A 357 3.80 -25.80 -4.68
N LYS A 358 4.39 -26.52 -3.72
CA LYS A 358 4.02 -26.50 -2.29
C LYS A 358 4.86 -25.57 -1.39
N ARG A 359 5.89 -24.87 -1.89
CA ARG A 359 6.80 -24.08 -1.02
C ARG A 359 7.29 -22.71 -1.53
N LEU A 360 6.96 -22.28 -2.75
CA LEU A 360 7.40 -20.98 -3.26
C LEU A 360 6.35 -19.90 -3.02
N SER A 361 6.31 -19.40 -1.78
CA SER A 361 5.69 -18.13 -1.40
C SER A 361 6.65 -17.39 -0.47
N LEU A 362 6.78 -16.07 -0.66
CA LEU A 362 7.53 -15.14 0.20
C LEU A 362 9.02 -15.46 0.43
N ASN A 363 9.83 -15.26 -0.62
CA ASN A 363 11.18 -14.71 -0.45
C ASN A 363 11.13 -13.25 -0.90
N VAL A 364 11.03 -12.32 0.07
CA VAL A 364 11.08 -10.87 -0.14
C VAL A 364 12.20 -10.31 0.74
N GLU A 365 13.12 -9.54 0.17
CA GLU A 365 14.20 -8.93 0.93
C GLU A 365 13.69 -7.93 1.98
N PRO A 366 14.41 -7.74 3.10
CA PRO A 366 13.96 -6.92 4.23
C PRO A 366 13.77 -5.45 3.82
N VAL A 367 12.51 -5.09 3.60
CA VAL A 367 12.07 -3.71 3.44
C VAL A 367 12.38 -2.96 4.73
N LYS A 368 13.19 -1.90 4.65
CA LYS A 368 13.47 -1.02 5.80
C LYS A 368 12.25 -0.15 6.09
N VAL A 369 12.20 0.45 7.30
CA VAL A 369 11.11 1.32 7.76
C VAL A 369 10.69 2.29 6.66
N LEU A 370 9.42 2.17 6.23
CA LEU A 370 8.85 2.91 5.10
C LEU A 370 8.42 4.31 5.55
N ASP A 371 9.24 5.30 5.21
CA ASP A 371 8.84 6.71 5.19
C ASP A 371 8.18 6.99 3.81
N PRO A 372 6.90 7.43 3.76
CA PRO A 372 6.20 7.64 2.49
C PRO A 372 6.89 8.66 1.57
N GLN A 373 7.49 9.71 2.14
CA GLN A 373 8.23 10.72 1.39
C GLN A 373 9.49 10.11 0.78
N VAL A 374 10.20 9.23 1.50
CA VAL A 374 11.40 8.55 0.99
C VAL A 374 11.08 7.56 -0.14
N GLU A 375 9.95 6.83 -0.10
CA GLU A 375 9.54 6.01 -1.25
C GLU A 375 9.10 6.85 -2.45
N ILE A 376 8.40 7.97 -2.23
CA ILE A 376 8.06 8.92 -3.30
C ILE A 376 9.32 9.53 -3.92
N GLU A 377 10.34 9.87 -3.12
CA GLU A 377 11.63 10.33 -3.64
C GLU A 377 12.36 9.24 -4.45
N LYS A 378 12.32 7.96 -4.05
CA LYS A 378 12.87 6.87 -4.87
C LYS A 378 12.15 6.76 -6.21
N LEU A 379 10.82 6.82 -6.21
CA LEU A 379 10.00 6.77 -7.44
C LEU A 379 10.32 7.96 -8.36
N ASN A 380 10.46 9.17 -7.82
CA ASN A 380 10.86 10.36 -8.58
C ASN A 380 12.29 10.23 -9.16
N ASN A 381 13.21 9.54 -8.46
CA ASN A 381 14.55 9.26 -8.98
C ASN A 381 14.54 8.17 -10.07
N MET A 382 13.60 7.21 -10.03
CA MET A 382 13.42 6.24 -11.11
C MET A 382 12.70 6.82 -12.34
N GLU A 383 11.89 7.86 -12.17
CA GLU A 383 11.24 8.59 -13.28
C GLU A 383 12.25 9.29 -14.22
N GLY A 384 13.49 9.51 -13.76
CA GLY A 384 14.61 9.93 -14.59
C GLY A 384 15.18 8.84 -15.52
N ALA A 385 14.84 7.56 -15.28
CA ALA A 385 15.09 6.47 -16.22
C ALA A 385 13.85 6.30 -17.10
N GLN A 386 13.99 6.62 -18.39
CA GLN A 386 12.92 6.50 -19.38
C GLN A 386 12.32 5.08 -19.37
N CYS A 387 10.99 4.97 -19.48
CA CYS A 387 10.31 3.69 -19.38
C CYS A 387 10.62 2.80 -20.60
N LEU A 388 11.61 1.92 -20.45
CA LEU A 388 12.13 1.10 -21.55
C LEU A 388 11.07 0.11 -22.04
N THR A 389 10.67 0.29 -23.29
CA THR A 389 9.80 -0.63 -24.02
C THR A 389 10.53 -1.95 -24.28
N LEU A 390 9.81 -3.00 -24.70
CA LEU A 390 10.47 -4.24 -25.13
C LEU A 390 11.40 -3.98 -26.33
N SER A 391 11.01 -3.09 -27.26
CA SER A 391 11.82 -2.61 -28.38
C SER A 391 13.19 -2.09 -27.94
N ASP A 392 13.23 -1.26 -26.88
CA ASP A 392 14.48 -0.68 -26.35
C ASP A 392 15.38 -1.75 -25.72
N PHE A 393 14.79 -2.80 -25.13
CA PHE A 393 15.55 -3.95 -24.62
C PHE A 393 16.06 -4.85 -25.76
N MET A 394 15.22 -5.11 -26.77
CA MET A 394 15.49 -6.07 -27.85
C MET A 394 16.40 -5.49 -28.95
N GLY A 395 16.50 -4.15 -29.06
CA GLY A 395 17.36 -3.47 -30.04
C GLY A 395 16.81 -3.49 -31.47
N TRP A 396 15.49 -3.63 -31.65
CA TRP A 396 14.86 -3.72 -32.97
C TRP A 396 14.66 -2.33 -33.57
N GLN A 397 15.66 -1.85 -34.31
CA GLN A 397 15.49 -0.79 -35.32
C GLN A 397 15.39 -1.44 -36.71
N GLU A 398 14.43 -1.01 -37.53
CA GLU A 398 14.29 -1.50 -38.90
C GLU A 398 15.33 -0.83 -39.82
N ASP A 399 16.07 -1.64 -40.59
CA ASP A 399 17.05 -1.14 -41.56
C ASP A 399 16.37 -0.40 -42.72
N GLN A 400 16.71 0.88 -42.91
CA GLN A 400 16.53 1.61 -44.18
C GLN A 400 17.78 2.40 -44.54
N GLU A 401 18.58 1.85 -45.45
CA GLU A 401 19.56 2.58 -46.25
C GLU A 401 18.81 3.57 -47.19
N ALA A 402 19.25 4.81 -47.47
CA ALA A 402 20.41 5.61 -47.06
C ALA A 402 19.99 7.12 -47.09
N GLU A 403 20.82 8.17 -47.00
CA GLU A 403 22.28 8.35 -47.11
C GLU A 403 22.70 9.69 -46.41
N VAL A 404 24.01 10.00 -46.36
CA VAL A 404 24.63 11.34 -46.54
C VAL A 404 23.94 12.61 -45.98
N LYS A 405 24.55 13.49 -45.16
CA LYS A 405 25.89 13.71 -44.54
C LYS A 405 25.64 14.67 -43.34
N SER A 406 26.39 14.74 -42.23
CA SER A 406 27.60 14.05 -41.70
C SER A 406 27.64 14.34 -40.16
N LYS A 407 28.67 14.17 -39.32
CA LYS A 407 30.15 14.16 -39.48
C LYS A 407 30.85 13.55 -38.24
N SER A 408 32.17 13.72 -38.16
CA SER A 408 33.13 13.41 -37.08
C SER A 408 32.77 13.99 -35.69
N ALA A 409 33.18 13.40 -34.56
CA ALA A 409 34.31 12.47 -34.37
C ALA A 409 34.06 11.39 -33.31
N ALA A 410 34.85 10.30 -33.36
CA ALA A 410 34.85 9.21 -32.38
C ALA A 410 36.02 9.31 -31.39
N GLY A 411 35.87 8.69 -30.22
CA GLY A 411 36.90 8.56 -29.18
C GLY A 411 36.38 7.62 -28.09
N ASN A 412 36.96 6.42 -27.98
CA ASN A 412 36.29 5.30 -27.31
C ASN A 412 36.45 5.24 -25.78
N PHE A 413 35.49 4.54 -25.18
CA PHE A 413 35.46 4.03 -23.81
C PHE A 413 36.47 2.88 -23.58
N VAL A 414 36.57 2.40 -22.33
CA VAL A 414 37.40 1.29 -21.80
C VAL A 414 38.86 1.65 -21.45
N ASP A 415 39.09 1.98 -20.17
CA ASP A 415 40.00 1.19 -19.29
C ASP A 415 39.68 1.45 -17.79
N MET A 416 40.34 0.70 -16.90
CA MET A 416 40.41 0.85 -15.43
C MET A 416 39.11 0.75 -14.63
N LEU A 417 38.59 -0.48 -14.56
CA LEU A 417 37.89 -0.98 -13.37
C LEU A 417 38.83 -1.87 -12.53
N HIS A 418 39.93 -1.32 -11.97
CA HIS A 418 40.73 -1.93 -10.89
C HIS A 418 41.86 -1.00 -10.37
N ASP A 419 41.74 -0.50 -9.14
CA ASP A 419 42.69 -0.76 -8.03
C ASP A 419 42.01 -0.36 -6.69
N SER A 420 42.75 -0.23 -5.59
CA SER A 420 42.30 -0.63 -4.26
C SER A 420 42.78 0.24 -3.10
N LYS A 421 42.20 -0.04 -1.91
CA LYS A 421 42.60 0.35 -0.54
C LYS A 421 42.15 1.73 -0.03
N LEU A 422 41.23 1.66 0.94
CA LEU A 422 41.45 2.10 2.32
C LEU A 422 42.56 3.14 2.56
N SER A 423 42.15 4.38 2.85
CA SER A 423 42.88 5.29 3.74
C SER A 423 41.99 5.72 4.91
N LYS A 424 42.58 6.28 5.97
CA LYS A 424 41.99 6.28 7.32
C LYS A 424 41.02 7.42 7.62
N LEU A 425 40.09 7.12 8.52
CA LEU A 425 39.28 8.08 9.29
C LEU A 425 40.12 9.24 9.87
N SER A 426 39.53 10.43 9.87
CA SER A 426 39.86 11.53 10.79
C SER A 426 38.59 11.98 11.52
N ASN A 427 38.68 12.17 12.84
CA ASN A 427 37.51 12.32 13.71
C ASN A 427 36.79 13.68 13.55
N ILE A 428 35.46 13.65 13.56
CA ILE A 428 34.62 14.81 13.94
C ILE A 428 33.70 14.36 15.08
N VAL A 429 33.47 15.26 16.04
CA VAL A 429 32.93 14.95 17.38
C VAL A 429 31.46 14.54 17.33
N THR A 430 31.14 13.44 18.03
CA THR A 430 29.76 12.97 18.22
C THR A 430 28.96 13.89 19.14
N ASN A 431 28.05 14.69 18.56
CA ASN A 431 26.93 15.24 19.32
C ASN A 431 25.81 14.20 19.49
N LYS A 432 25.04 14.33 20.57
CA LYS A 432 24.23 13.25 21.15
C LYS A 432 23.05 12.86 20.23
N LYS A 433 22.68 11.57 20.25
CA LYS A 433 21.38 11.10 19.74
C LYS A 433 20.26 11.81 20.50
N VAL A 434 19.40 12.51 19.78
CA VAL A 434 18.12 13.03 20.29
C VAL A 434 17.07 11.91 20.20
N SER A 435 16.21 11.78 21.23
CA SER A 435 15.16 10.77 21.28
C SER A 435 13.89 11.24 20.57
N TYR A 436 13.13 10.31 20.00
CA TYR A 436 11.85 10.53 19.33
C TYR A 436 10.83 11.30 20.20
N ILE A 437 10.86 11.05 21.52
CA ILE A 437 9.99 11.67 22.53
C ILE A 437 10.14 13.21 22.57
N GLU A 438 11.33 13.76 22.30
CA GLU A 438 11.60 15.20 22.44
C GLU A 438 10.89 16.05 21.36
N LYS A 439 10.49 15.45 20.23
CA LYS A 439 9.66 16.12 19.21
C LYS A 439 8.19 16.27 19.62
N LEU A 440 7.67 15.46 20.55
CA LEU A 440 6.27 15.50 20.96
C LEU A 440 6.01 16.48 22.12
N GLY A 441 7.04 16.84 22.91
CA GLY A 441 6.91 17.79 24.02
C GLY A 441 6.59 19.22 23.58
N ASN A 442 7.18 19.69 22.48
CA ASN A 442 7.18 21.12 22.12
C ASN A 442 5.94 21.60 21.32
N LEU A 443 4.89 20.79 21.21
CA LEU A 443 3.59 21.18 20.64
C LEU A 443 2.47 21.30 21.69
N GLY A 444 2.70 20.91 22.95
CA GLY A 444 1.74 21.01 24.05
C GLY A 444 1.61 22.43 24.62
N GLY A 445 1.32 23.44 23.78
CA GLY A 445 1.72 24.82 24.04
C GLY A 445 0.69 25.96 23.94
N MET A 446 -0.59 25.73 23.62
CA MET A 446 -1.59 26.82 23.59
C MET A 446 -3.02 26.34 23.92
N ARG A 447 -3.62 26.93 24.97
CA ARG A 447 -5.04 26.77 25.30
C ARG A 447 -5.85 27.85 24.59
N SER A 448 -6.90 27.48 23.88
CA SER A 448 -7.95 28.41 23.43
C SER A 448 -9.09 28.48 24.47
N PRO A 449 -9.82 29.60 24.64
CA PRO A 449 -10.74 29.77 25.77
C PRO A 449 -12.04 28.96 25.66
N THR A 450 -12.54 28.48 26.80
CA THR A 450 -13.88 27.88 26.91
C THR A 450 -14.96 28.95 26.68
N ALA A 451 -15.89 28.69 25.76
CA ALA A 451 -17.06 29.54 25.59
C ALA A 451 -17.94 29.54 26.84
N ARG A 452 -18.46 30.71 27.21
CA ARG A 452 -19.57 30.85 28.17
C ARG A 452 -20.86 31.12 27.42
N HIS A 453 -21.86 30.27 27.62
CA HIS A 453 -23.28 30.63 27.58
C HIS A 453 -24.07 29.62 28.42
#